data_AF-A0A7K2QAV5-F1
#
_entry.id   AF-A0A7K2QAV5-F1
#
_cell.length_a   1.000
_cell.length_b   1.000
_cell.length_c   1.000
_cell.angle_alpha   90.00
_cell.angle_beta   90.00
_cell.angle_gamma   90.00
#
_symmetry.space_group_name_H-M   'P 1'
#
loop_
_entity.id
_entity.type
_entity.pdbx_description
1 polymer ?
#
loop_
_entity_poly.entity_id
_entity_poly.type
_entity_poly.pdbx_seq_one_letter_code
_entity_poly.pdbx_strand_id
1 'polypeptide(L)'
;MAEDPARRAEAVRERHRATLGSVPPGVEARLGLALAHGRLHTEEALAELRHVVLTDNALGGRVQQLVHFGQLLALGRADPARIHARGALHAGAQVADLIGVAETALITAGVPAYALGIETIVELLRTEAAALLRDSTPVAGSG
;
A
#
# COMPACT_ATOMS: atom_id res chain seq x y z
N MET A 1 -13.20 -8.31 34.43
CA MET A 1 -11.96 -9.09 34.18
C MET A 1 -11.33 -8.53 32.93
N ALA A 2 -10.02 -8.25 32.93
CA ALA A 2 -9.34 -7.85 31.70
C ALA A 2 -9.38 -9.03 30.71
N GLU A 3 -9.73 -8.74 29.47
CA GLU A 3 -9.83 -9.72 28.40
C GLU A 3 -8.46 -10.32 28.06
N ASP A 4 -8.43 -11.62 27.76
CA ASP A 4 -7.21 -12.39 27.45
C ASP A 4 -6.40 -11.72 26.32
N PRO A 5 -5.11 -11.38 26.54
CA PRO A 5 -4.24 -10.79 25.52
C PRO A 5 -4.19 -11.59 24.21
N ALA A 6 -4.26 -12.92 24.26
CA ALA A 6 -4.25 -13.74 23.04
C ALA A 6 -5.50 -13.51 22.19
N ARG A 7 -6.68 -13.45 22.83
CA ARG A 7 -7.95 -13.14 22.17
C ARG A 7 -7.94 -11.75 21.54
N ARG A 8 -7.41 -10.77 22.26
CA ARG A 8 -7.28 -9.38 21.78
C ARG A 8 -6.35 -9.26 20.57
N ALA A 9 -5.23 -9.97 20.58
CA ALA A 9 -4.32 -10.02 19.44
C ALA A 9 -4.97 -10.67 18.21
N GLU A 10 -5.80 -11.71 18.40
CA GLU A 10 -6.55 -12.31 17.30
C GLU A 10 -7.57 -11.35 16.69
N ALA A 11 -8.23 -10.52 17.50
CA ALA A 11 -9.12 -9.49 16.97
C ALA A 11 -8.38 -8.50 16.05
N VAL A 12 -7.12 -8.16 16.36
CA VAL A 12 -6.27 -7.34 15.47
C VAL A 12 -5.94 -8.09 14.17
N ARG A 13 -5.64 -9.39 14.24
CA ARG A 13 -5.42 -10.23 13.04
C ARG A 13 -6.65 -10.26 12.15
N GLU A 14 -7.83 -10.47 12.71
CA GLU A 14 -9.05 -10.54 11.91
C GLU A 14 -9.37 -9.25 11.18
N ARG A 15 -9.11 -8.08 11.79
CA ARG A 15 -9.23 -6.79 11.08
C ARG A 15 -8.31 -6.72 9.86
N HIS A 16 -7.08 -7.22 9.98
CA HIS A 16 -6.15 -7.29 8.85
C HIS A 16 -6.62 -8.28 7.77
N ARG A 17 -7.11 -9.46 8.14
CA ARG A 17 -7.66 -10.42 7.17
C ARG A 17 -8.88 -9.85 6.46
N ALA A 18 -9.77 -9.18 7.18
CA ALA A 18 -10.96 -8.54 6.60
C ALA A 18 -10.60 -7.46 5.57
N THR A 19 -9.51 -6.71 5.79
CA THR A 19 -9.10 -5.60 4.91
C THR A 19 -8.17 -6.04 3.77
N LEU A 20 -7.25 -6.97 4.04
CA LEU A 20 -6.13 -7.31 3.14
C LEU A 20 -6.18 -8.77 2.66
N GLY A 21 -7.17 -9.56 3.09
CA GLY A 21 -7.28 -11.00 2.80
C GLY A 21 -6.30 -11.88 3.58
N SER A 22 -5.32 -11.30 4.28
CA SER A 22 -4.30 -12.00 5.07
C SER A 22 -3.75 -11.11 6.18
N VAL A 23 -2.98 -11.69 7.11
CA VAL A 23 -2.21 -10.93 8.10
C VAL A 23 -0.80 -10.72 7.53
N PRO A 24 -0.36 -9.47 7.29
CA PRO A 24 0.99 -9.22 6.79
C PRO A 24 2.07 -9.73 7.77
N PRO A 25 3.21 -10.26 7.29
CA PRO A 25 4.28 -10.77 8.16
C PRO A 25 4.78 -9.72 9.17
N GLY A 26 4.85 -8.45 8.75
CA GLY A 26 5.24 -7.35 9.64
C GLY A 26 4.22 -7.09 10.75
N VAL A 27 2.93 -7.39 10.54
CA VAL A 27 1.90 -7.31 11.59
C VAL A 27 2.08 -8.47 12.57
N GLU A 28 2.28 -9.70 12.08
CA GLU A 28 2.53 -10.85 12.96
C GLU A 28 3.74 -10.63 13.86
N ALA A 29 4.85 -10.15 13.30
CA ALA A 29 6.06 -9.84 14.06
C ALA A 29 5.81 -8.81 15.17
N ARG A 30 5.07 -7.74 14.87
CA ARG A 30 4.74 -6.72 15.88
C ARG A 30 3.78 -7.24 16.95
N LEU A 31 2.77 -8.03 16.58
CA LEU A 31 1.86 -8.67 17.54
C LEU A 31 2.59 -9.63 18.48
N GLY A 32 3.50 -10.46 17.94
CA GLY A 32 4.33 -11.36 18.73
C GLY A 32 5.16 -10.60 19.77
N LEU A 33 5.83 -9.53 19.36
CA LEU A 33 6.61 -8.67 20.26
C LEU A 33 5.71 -7.97 21.29
N ALA A 34 4.56 -7.45 20.86
CA ALA A 34 3.63 -6.76 21.74
C ALA A 34 3.05 -7.69 22.82
N LEU A 35 2.75 -8.95 22.47
CA LEU A 35 2.32 -9.99 23.41
C LEU A 35 3.43 -10.34 24.40
N ALA A 36 4.65 -10.60 23.89
CA ALA A 36 5.80 -10.99 24.71
C ALA A 36 6.17 -9.93 25.77
N HIS A 37 5.85 -8.66 25.52
CA HIS A 37 6.22 -7.53 26.38
C HIS A 37 5.02 -6.81 27.02
N GLY A 38 3.79 -7.31 26.88
CA GLY A 38 2.60 -6.67 27.46
C GLY A 38 2.28 -5.28 26.87
N ARG A 39 2.64 -5.05 25.61
CA ARG A 39 2.50 -3.77 24.88
C ARG A 39 1.40 -3.79 23.80
N LEU A 40 0.46 -4.73 23.89
CA LEU A 40 -0.58 -4.96 22.86
C LEU A 40 -1.43 -3.72 22.53
N HIS A 41 -1.64 -2.83 23.50
CA HIS A 41 -2.43 -1.60 23.33
C HIS A 41 -1.96 -0.71 22.17
N THR A 42 -0.68 -0.71 21.83
CA THR A 42 -0.19 0.06 20.67
C THR A 42 -0.71 -0.52 19.35
N GLU A 43 -0.72 -1.84 19.18
CA GLU A 43 -1.20 -2.47 17.94
C GLU A 43 -2.73 -2.38 17.83
N GLU A 44 -3.47 -2.45 18.95
CA GLU A 44 -4.91 -2.21 18.96
C GLU A 44 -5.25 -0.77 18.57
N ALA A 45 -4.55 0.21 19.15
CA ALA A 45 -4.72 1.62 18.81
C ALA A 45 -4.36 1.89 17.34
N LEU A 46 -3.30 1.25 16.82
CA LEU A 46 -2.92 1.35 15.41
C LEU A 46 -3.99 0.74 14.50
N ALA A 47 -4.52 -0.44 14.82
CA ALA A 47 -5.55 -1.08 14.04
C ALA A 47 -6.83 -0.24 13.99
N GLU A 48 -7.21 0.37 15.10
CA GLU A 48 -8.34 1.30 15.18
C GLU A 48 -8.10 2.56 14.35
N LEU A 49 -6.97 3.22 14.54
CA LEU A 49 -6.63 4.42 13.78
C LEU A 49 -6.63 4.12 12.27
N ARG A 50 -6.08 2.98 11.85
CA ARG A 50 -6.09 2.56 10.44
C ARG A 50 -7.50 2.41 9.90
N HIS A 51 -8.43 1.85 10.67
CA HIS A 51 -9.82 1.73 10.24
C HIS A 51 -10.42 3.11 10.00
N VAL A 52 -10.29 4.02 10.98
CA VAL A 52 -10.80 5.39 10.88
C VAL A 52 -10.20 6.14 9.68
N VAL A 53 -8.87 6.14 9.54
CA VAL A 53 -8.20 6.97 8.54
C VAL A 53 -8.16 6.37 7.14
N LEU A 54 -8.35 5.05 6.99
CA LEU A 54 -8.32 4.39 5.68
C LEU A 54 -9.69 3.93 5.21
N THR A 55 -10.52 3.37 6.10
CA THR A 55 -11.83 2.79 5.74
C THR A 55 -12.93 3.85 5.80
N ASP A 56 -12.99 4.63 6.87
CA ASP A 56 -14.04 5.66 7.08
C ASP A 56 -13.65 7.03 6.50
N ASN A 57 -12.63 7.05 5.65
CA ASN A 57 -12.12 8.28 5.06
C ASN A 57 -13.11 8.83 4.02
N ALA A 58 -13.28 10.15 3.99
CA ALA A 58 -14.08 10.83 2.97
C ALA A 58 -13.49 10.69 1.55
N LEU A 59 -12.18 10.41 1.44
CA LEU A 59 -11.51 10.11 0.19
C LEU A 59 -11.82 8.66 -0.21
N GLY A 60 -12.42 8.48 -1.39
CA GLY A 60 -12.54 7.17 -1.99
C GLY A 60 -11.18 6.53 -2.27
N GLY A 61 -11.14 5.20 -2.40
CA GLY A 61 -9.90 4.43 -2.51
C GLY A 61 -8.92 4.93 -3.58
N ARG A 62 -9.43 5.35 -4.76
CA ARG A 62 -8.61 5.95 -5.81
C ARG A 62 -7.82 7.18 -5.33
N VAL A 63 -8.51 8.14 -4.73
CA VAL A 63 -7.91 9.40 -4.28
C VAL A 63 -6.96 9.15 -3.13
N GLN A 64 -7.35 8.29 -2.19
CA GLN A 64 -6.50 7.95 -1.05
C GLN A 64 -5.16 7.32 -1.49
N GLN A 65 -5.16 6.44 -2.50
CA GLN A 65 -3.94 5.87 -3.05
C GLN A 65 -3.04 6.92 -3.73
N LEU A 66 -3.62 7.86 -4.48
CA LEU A 66 -2.88 8.97 -5.09
C LEU A 66 -2.25 9.89 -4.05
N VAL A 67 -2.97 10.19 -2.95
CA VAL A 67 -2.45 10.98 -1.83
C VAL A 67 -1.26 10.29 -1.17
N HIS A 68 -1.39 9.00 -0.84
CA HIS A 68 -0.29 8.24 -0.27
C HIS A 68 0.91 8.18 -1.21
N PHE A 69 0.69 7.98 -2.52
CA PHE A 69 1.75 8.01 -3.52
C PHE A 69 2.54 9.32 -3.44
N GLY A 70 1.85 10.48 -3.52
CA GLY A 70 2.51 11.79 -3.44
C GLY A 70 3.26 12.03 -2.12
N GLN A 71 2.68 11.65 -0.99
CA GLN A 71 3.35 11.74 0.32
C GLN A 71 4.63 10.91 0.37
N LEU A 72 4.62 9.72 -0.22
CA LEU A 72 5.77 8.82 -0.23
C LEU A 72 6.85 9.28 -1.22
N LEU A 73 6.48 9.94 -2.31
CA LEU A 73 7.44 10.65 -3.16
C LEU A 73 8.15 11.75 -2.38
N ALA A 74 7.40 12.59 -1.66
CA ALA A 74 7.94 13.68 -0.86
C ALA A 74 8.87 13.18 0.27
N LEU A 75 8.61 11.97 0.80
CA LEU A 75 9.44 11.32 1.83
C LEU A 75 10.59 10.48 1.25
N GLY A 76 10.75 10.42 -0.07
CA GLY A 76 11.77 9.59 -0.73
C GLY A 76 11.61 8.09 -0.50
N ARG A 77 10.38 7.60 -0.31
CA ARG A 77 10.06 6.20 0.03
C ARG A 77 9.63 5.41 -1.20
N ALA A 78 10.60 4.96 -1.98
CA ALA A 78 10.38 4.30 -3.27
C ALA A 78 9.47 3.05 -3.19
N ASP A 79 9.78 2.06 -2.36
CA ASP A 79 9.00 0.81 -2.36
C ASP A 79 7.53 0.99 -1.95
N PRO A 80 7.22 1.74 -0.87
CA PRO A 80 5.84 2.09 -0.58
C PRO A 80 5.19 2.90 -1.70
N ALA A 81 5.90 3.86 -2.32
CA ALA A 81 5.35 4.66 -3.42
C ALA A 81 4.89 3.76 -4.59
N ARG A 82 5.69 2.75 -4.95
CA ARG A 82 5.32 1.75 -5.98
C ARG A 82 4.04 0.99 -5.62
N ILE A 83 3.88 0.61 -4.35
CA ILE A 83 2.68 -0.09 -3.87
C ILE A 83 1.44 0.79 -4.07
N HIS A 84 1.53 2.06 -3.67
CA HIS A 84 0.39 2.99 -3.76
C HIS A 84 0.10 3.44 -5.20
N ALA A 85 1.12 3.57 -6.06
CA ALA A 85 0.92 3.82 -7.48
C ALA A 85 0.15 2.66 -8.15
N ARG A 86 0.53 1.39 -7.88
CA ARG A 86 -0.27 0.24 -8.34
C ARG A 86 -1.67 0.25 -7.75
N GLY A 87 -1.78 0.49 -6.44
CA GLY A 87 -3.08 0.54 -5.78
C GLY A 87 -4.02 1.58 -6.38
N ALA A 88 -3.48 2.74 -6.79
CA ALA A 88 -4.24 3.78 -7.48
C ALA A 88 -4.77 3.30 -8.83
N LEU A 89 -3.94 2.66 -9.66
CA LEU A 89 -4.35 2.11 -10.96
C LEU A 89 -5.43 1.03 -10.80
N HIS A 90 -5.26 0.11 -9.84
CA HIS A 90 -6.28 -0.90 -9.52
C HIS A 90 -7.60 -0.28 -9.05
N ALA A 91 -7.53 0.88 -8.39
CA ALA A 91 -8.70 1.66 -7.98
C ALA A 91 -9.25 2.58 -9.10
N GLY A 92 -8.78 2.43 -10.35
CA GLY A 92 -9.28 3.14 -11.52
C GLY A 92 -8.62 4.49 -11.79
N ALA A 93 -7.49 4.80 -11.16
CA ALA A 93 -6.65 5.92 -11.60
C ALA A 93 -6.01 5.62 -12.96
N GLN A 94 -5.67 6.66 -13.69
CA GLN A 94 -4.93 6.58 -14.95
C GLN A 94 -3.47 6.97 -14.73
N VAL A 95 -2.60 6.61 -15.67
CA VAL A 95 -1.18 7.01 -15.66
C VAL A 95 -1.05 8.55 -15.57
N ALA A 96 -1.95 9.28 -16.24
CA ALA A 96 -2.00 10.74 -16.16
C ALA A 96 -2.22 11.27 -14.73
N ASP A 97 -3.00 10.56 -13.89
CA ASP A 97 -3.18 10.94 -12.49
C ASP A 97 -1.87 10.80 -11.70
N LEU A 98 -1.10 9.74 -11.95
CA LEU A 98 0.20 9.53 -11.32
C LEU A 98 1.23 10.59 -11.74
N ILE A 99 1.24 10.96 -13.03
CA ILE A 99 2.08 12.05 -13.55
C ILE A 99 1.72 13.36 -12.83
N GLY A 100 0.43 13.70 -12.74
CA GLY A 100 0.00 14.91 -12.04
C GLY A 100 0.40 14.94 -10.55
N VAL A 101 0.37 13.80 -9.86
CA VAL A 101 0.90 13.69 -8.49
C VAL A 101 2.42 13.95 -8.44
N ALA A 102 3.19 13.40 -9.38
CA ALA A 102 4.63 13.66 -9.44
C ALA A 102 4.95 15.13 -9.77
N GLU A 103 4.24 15.73 -10.72
CA GLU A 103 4.39 17.15 -11.11
C GLU A 103 4.05 18.09 -9.97
N THR A 104 3.01 17.79 -9.17
CA THR A 104 2.69 18.60 -7.99
C THR A 104 3.69 18.40 -6.86
N ALA A 105 4.23 17.18 -6.70
CA ALA A 105 5.32 16.92 -5.74
C ALA A 105 6.61 17.66 -6.09
N LEU A 106 6.88 17.96 -7.37
CA LEU A 106 8.00 18.82 -7.79
C LEU A 106 7.99 20.17 -7.06
N ILE A 107 6.80 20.76 -6.89
CA ILE A 107 6.65 22.09 -6.29
C ILE A 107 6.94 22.06 -4.78
N THR A 108 6.49 21.02 -4.08
CA THR A 108 6.57 20.96 -2.61
C THR A 108 7.79 20.20 -2.09
N ALA A 109 8.37 19.32 -2.90
CA ALA A 109 9.47 18.42 -2.50
C ALA A 109 10.65 18.38 -3.48
N GLY A 110 10.59 19.14 -4.58
CA GLY A 110 11.69 19.34 -5.51
C GLY A 110 11.90 18.21 -6.52
N VAL A 111 12.94 18.39 -7.33
CA VAL A 111 13.31 17.48 -8.43
C VAL A 111 13.48 16.02 -7.99
N PRO A 112 14.06 15.68 -6.82
CA PRO A 112 14.20 14.30 -6.40
C PRO A 112 12.86 13.55 -6.25
N ALA A 113 11.83 14.21 -5.71
CA ALA A 113 10.50 13.59 -5.58
C ALA A 113 9.83 13.38 -6.93
N TYR A 114 9.97 14.36 -7.84
CA TYR A 114 9.49 14.24 -9.21
C TYR A 114 10.17 13.08 -9.95
N ALA A 115 11.51 13.00 -9.89
CA ALA A 115 12.29 11.94 -10.53
C ALA A 115 11.85 10.55 -10.02
N LEU A 116 11.70 10.38 -8.70
CA LEU A 116 11.20 9.14 -8.12
C LEU A 116 9.79 8.78 -8.63
N GLY A 117 8.92 9.79 -8.79
CA GLY A 117 7.59 9.60 -9.36
C GLY A 117 7.65 9.09 -10.80
N ILE A 118 8.46 9.74 -11.64
CA ILE A 118 8.66 9.35 -13.05
C ILE A 118 9.28 7.95 -13.16
N GLU A 119 10.32 7.64 -12.38
CA GLU A 119 10.94 6.32 -12.35
C GLU A 119 9.93 5.24 -11.96
N THR A 120 9.12 5.49 -10.93
CA THR A 120 8.05 4.58 -10.50
C THR A 120 7.07 4.31 -11.63
N ILE A 121 6.62 5.35 -12.35
CA ILE A 121 5.68 5.22 -13.46
C ILE A 121 6.30 4.42 -14.62
N VAL A 122 7.55 4.72 -14.99
CA VAL A 122 8.27 4.00 -16.06
C VAL A 122 8.43 2.51 -15.73
N GLU A 123 8.78 2.17 -14.50
CA GLU A 123 8.90 0.78 -14.04
C GLU A 123 7.56 0.02 -14.14
N LEU A 124 6.45 0.67 -13.77
CA LEU A 124 5.11 0.08 -13.86
C LEU A 124 4.72 -0.22 -15.30
N LEU A 125 4.89 0.74 -16.21
CA LEU A 125 4.56 0.57 -17.63
C LEU A 125 5.38 -0.54 -18.29
N ARG A 126 6.67 -0.66 -17.92
CA ARG A 126 7.52 -1.75 -18.40
C ARG A 126 7.03 -3.12 -17.91
N THR A 127 6.59 -3.19 -16.64
CA THR A 127 6.08 -4.42 -16.04
C THR A 127 4.79 -4.87 -16.72
N GLU A 128 3.87 -3.95 -17.00
CA GLU A 128 2.61 -4.23 -17.71
C GLU A 128 2.87 -4.66 -19.16
N ALA A 129 3.73 -3.93 -19.88
CA ALA A 129 4.11 -4.30 -21.25
C ALA A 129 4.73 -5.71 -21.31
N ALA A 130 5.60 -6.04 -20.35
CA ALA A 130 6.19 -7.37 -20.26
C ALA A 130 5.16 -8.47 -19.93
N ALA A 131 4.12 -8.17 -19.15
CA ALA A 131 3.03 -9.11 -18.87
C ALA A 131 2.18 -9.39 -20.10
N LEU A 132 1.78 -8.34 -20.83
CA LEU A 132 1.00 -8.46 -22.07
C LEU A 132 1.74 -9.30 -23.13
N LEU A 133 3.06 -9.13 -23.26
CA LEU A 133 3.87 -9.93 -24.16
C LEU A 133 3.90 -11.43 -23.81
N ARG A 134 3.93 -11.78 -22.52
CA ARG A 134 3.91 -13.20 -22.07
C ARG A 134 2.56 -13.86 -22.34
N ASP A 135 1.48 -13.13 -22.12
CA ASP A 135 0.12 -13.65 -22.34
C ASP A 135 -0.23 -13.77 -23.83
N SER A 136 0.53 -13.10 -24.70
CA SER A 136 0.36 -13.13 -26.17
C SER A 136 1.16 -14.24 -26.87
N THR A 137 2.10 -14.91 -26.17
CA THR A 137 2.87 -16.03 -26.75
C THR A 137 2.07 -17.33 -26.74
N PRO A 138 1.77 -17.94 -27.90
CA PRO A 138 1.04 -19.21 -27.94
C PRO A 138 1.90 -20.32 -27.34
N VAL A 139 1.31 -21.15 -26.47
CA VAL A 139 1.94 -22.41 -26.01
C VAL A 139 2.12 -23.27 -27.26
N ALA A 140 3.37 -23.45 -27.70
CA ALA A 140 3.69 -24.38 -28.77
C ALA A 140 3.22 -25.78 -28.34
N GLY A 141 2.16 -26.27 -28.98
CA GLY A 141 1.60 -27.57 -28.72
C GLY A 141 2.65 -28.65 -28.94
N SER A 142 2.90 -29.44 -27.90
CA SER A 142 3.63 -30.69 -27.97
C SER A 142 2.83 -31.69 -28.80
N GLY A 143 3.24 -31.89 -30.06
CA GLY A 143 2.88 -33.05 -30.86
C GLY A 143 3.83 -34.21 -30.61
#